data_AF-A0A3N1KAQ0-F1
#
_entry.id   AF-A0A3N1KAQ0-F1
#
_cell.length_a   1.000
_cell.length_b   1.000
_cell.length_c   1.000
_cell.angle_alpha   90.00
_cell.angle_beta   90.00
_cell.angle_gamma   90.00
#
_symmetry.space_group_name_H-M   'P 1'
#
loop_
_entity.id
_entity.type
_entity.pdbx_description
1 polymer ?
#
loop_
_entity_poly.entity_id
_entity_poly.type
_entity_poly.pdbx_seq_one_letter_code
_entity_poly.pdbx_strand_id
1 'polypeptide(L)'
;MEAKVPAHRRTVAQVLTVLTALDPFGFEPGTPDGAPANEYDIEAVGIARILLREGAVTVYDVEGVWMRHFSESLVLRIGVTRMAQLVDQLNDTGSSAR
;
A
#
# COMPACT_ATOMS: atom_id res chain seq x y z
N MET A 1 -13.33 -8.19 -25.49
CA MET A 1 -13.90 -7.03 -24.75
C MET A 1 -13.14 -6.92 -23.45
N GLU A 2 -12.13 -6.06 -23.38
CA GLU A 2 -11.38 -5.85 -22.15
C GLU A 2 -12.25 -4.97 -21.25
N ALA A 3 -12.80 -5.57 -20.18
CA ALA A 3 -13.59 -4.81 -19.22
C ALA A 3 -12.69 -3.74 -18.59
N LYS A 4 -13.06 -2.46 -18.69
CA LYS A 4 -12.38 -1.39 -17.97
C LYS A 4 -12.41 -1.75 -16.48
N VAL A 5 -11.27 -2.16 -15.93
CA VAL A 5 -11.14 -2.41 -14.48
C VAL A 5 -11.51 -1.09 -13.77
N PRO A 6 -12.48 -1.10 -12.84
CA PRO A 6 -12.86 0.11 -12.12
C PRO A 6 -11.62 0.76 -11.48
N ALA A 7 -11.50 2.10 -11.58
CA ALA A 7 -10.34 2.85 -11.09
C ALA A 7 -9.93 2.46 -9.66
N HIS A 8 -10.92 2.23 -8.79
CA HIS A 8 -10.69 1.74 -7.43
C HIS A 8 -9.93 0.42 -7.37
N ARG A 9 -10.34 -0.60 -8.13
CA ARG A 9 -9.66 -1.92 -8.14
C ARG A 9 -8.23 -1.80 -8.67
N ARG A 10 -8.01 -0.93 -9.66
CA ARG A 10 -6.67 -0.66 -10.20
C ARG A 10 -5.78 -0.03 -9.14
N THR A 11 -6.24 1.04 -8.46
CA THR A 11 -5.46 1.70 -7.41
C THR A 11 -5.15 0.75 -6.25
N VAL A 12 -6.12 -0.07 -5.81
CA VAL A 12 -5.89 -1.09 -4.78
C VAL A 12 -4.80 -2.07 -5.20
N ALA A 13 -4.86 -2.61 -6.41
CA ALA A 13 -3.85 -3.56 -6.88
C ALA A 13 -2.45 -2.95 -6.97
N GLN A 14 -2.35 -1.68 -7.39
CA GLN A 14 -1.05 -0.99 -7.45
C GLN A 14 -0.50 -0.69 -6.05
N VAL A 15 -1.34 -0.25 -5.11
CA VAL A 15 -0.93 -0.05 -3.71
C VAL A 15 -0.50 -1.38 -3.09
N LEU A 16 -1.24 -2.46 -3.30
CA LEU A 16 -0.87 -3.79 -2.83
C LEU A 16 0.50 -4.21 -3.37
N THR A 17 0.76 -3.97 -4.66
CA THR A 17 2.07 -4.26 -5.27
C THR A 17 3.20 -3.53 -4.53
N VAL A 18 3.01 -2.25 -4.19
CA VAL A 18 4.00 -1.46 -3.44
C VAL A 18 4.21 -2.02 -2.02
N LEU A 19 3.13 -2.37 -1.30
CA LEU A 19 3.23 -2.92 0.05
C LEU A 19 3.88 -4.31 0.07
N THR A 20 3.51 -5.17 -0.87
CA THR A 20 4.11 -6.51 -1.02
C THR A 20 5.59 -6.42 -1.37
N ALA A 21 6.00 -5.47 -2.21
CA ALA A 21 7.41 -5.27 -2.54
C ALA A 21 8.23 -4.72 -1.35
N LEU A 22 7.61 -3.92 -0.49
CA LEU A 22 8.24 -3.43 0.74
C LEU A 22 8.41 -4.54 1.78
N ASP A 23 7.42 -5.43 1.88
CA ASP A 23 7.33 -6.55 2.82
C ASP A 23 7.81 -6.22 4.25
N PRO A 24 7.09 -5.36 5.01
CA PRO A 24 7.54 -4.88 6.32
C PRO A 24 7.83 -5.97 7.36
N PHE A 25 7.25 -7.16 7.18
CA PHE A 25 7.42 -8.30 8.08
C PHE A 25 8.37 -9.38 7.54
N GLY A 26 8.79 -9.31 6.28
CA GLY A 26 9.65 -10.33 5.68
C GLY A 26 8.92 -11.66 5.48
N PHE A 27 7.62 -11.63 5.18
CA PHE A 27 6.82 -12.83 4.97
C PHE A 27 6.89 -13.38 3.54
N GLU A 28 7.63 -12.72 2.65
CA GLU A 28 7.80 -13.09 1.25
C GLU A 28 6.46 -13.36 0.52
N PRO A 29 5.48 -12.43 0.54
CA PRO A 29 4.14 -12.73 0.07
C PRO A 29 4.08 -13.14 -1.40
N GLY A 30 3.35 -14.22 -1.69
CA GLY A 30 3.17 -14.75 -3.05
C GLY A 30 4.27 -15.70 -3.53
N THR A 31 5.28 -15.97 -2.70
CA THR A 31 6.23 -17.07 -2.93
C THR A 31 5.62 -18.41 -2.50
N PRO A 32 6.18 -19.56 -2.94
CA PRO A 32 5.65 -20.88 -2.57
C PRO A 32 5.62 -21.16 -1.06
N ASP A 33 6.59 -20.61 -0.32
CA ASP A 33 6.76 -20.84 1.13
C ASP A 33 6.38 -19.61 1.98
N GLY A 34 6.03 -18.49 1.35
CA GLY A 34 5.69 -17.25 2.01
C GLY A 34 4.21 -17.08 2.32
N ALA A 35 3.85 -15.90 2.83
CA ALA A 35 2.47 -15.52 3.07
C ALA A 35 1.65 -15.46 1.76
N PRO A 36 0.31 -15.48 1.85
CA PRO A 36 -0.55 -15.25 0.69
C PRO A 36 -0.20 -13.93 -0.03
N ALA A 37 -0.30 -13.91 -1.36
CA ALA A 37 0.01 -12.70 -2.16
C ALA A 37 -0.85 -11.48 -1.81
N ASN A 38 -1.97 -11.70 -1.11
CA ASN A 38 -2.94 -10.71 -0.70
C ASN A 38 -2.83 -10.33 0.79
N GLU A 39 -1.70 -10.62 1.43
CA GLU A 39 -1.42 -10.35 2.85
C GLU A 39 -1.77 -8.92 3.27
N TYR A 40 -1.45 -7.93 2.42
CA TYR A 40 -1.63 -6.51 2.71
C TYR A 40 -2.88 -5.89 2.05
N ASP A 41 -3.88 -6.71 1.68
CA ASP A 41 -5.08 -6.26 0.95
C ASP A 41 -5.87 -5.20 1.73
N ILE A 42 -5.99 -5.36 3.04
CA ILE A 42 -6.84 -4.50 3.87
C ILE A 42 -6.21 -3.10 3.96
N GLU A 43 -4.90 -3.03 4.17
CA GLU A 43 -4.11 -1.81 4.19
C GLU A 43 -4.12 -1.14 2.82
N ALA A 44 -3.97 -1.94 1.76
CA ALA A 44 -4.00 -1.45 0.39
C ALA A 44 -5.34 -0.78 0.07
N VAL A 45 -6.47 -1.36 0.52
CA VAL A 45 -7.80 -0.75 0.38
C VAL A 45 -7.89 0.55 1.17
N GLY A 46 -7.37 0.61 2.39
CA GLY A 46 -7.36 1.81 3.22
C GLY A 46 -6.60 2.97 2.58
N ILE A 47 -5.38 2.71 2.11
CA ILE A 47 -4.51 3.70 1.46
C ILE A 47 -5.09 4.14 0.11
N ALA A 48 -5.56 3.18 -0.72
CA ALA A 48 -6.18 3.50 -2.01
C ALA A 48 -7.41 4.40 -1.88
N ARG A 49 -8.22 4.23 -0.83
CA ARG A 49 -9.35 5.12 -0.55
C ARG A 49 -8.92 6.56 -0.29
N ILE A 50 -7.79 6.76 0.40
CA ILE A 50 -7.26 8.10 0.66
C ILE A 50 -6.69 8.70 -0.63
N LEU A 51 -5.89 7.93 -1.39
CA LEU A 51 -5.36 8.36 -2.69
C LEU A 51 -6.47 8.81 -3.66
N LEU A 52 -7.56 8.05 -3.75
CA LEU A 52 -8.67 8.39 -4.65
C LEU A 52 -9.48 9.61 -4.19
N ARG A 53 -9.52 9.88 -2.88
CA ARG A 53 -10.29 10.97 -2.29
C ARG A 53 -9.51 12.28 -2.27
N GLU A 54 -8.25 12.23 -1.83
CA GLU A 54 -7.39 13.39 -1.58
C GLU A 54 -6.37 13.64 -2.69
N GLY A 55 -6.15 12.65 -3.58
CA GLY A 55 -5.17 12.72 -4.67
C GLY A 55 -3.73 12.44 -4.27
N ALA A 56 -3.45 12.33 -2.96
CA ALA A 56 -2.15 11.99 -2.38
C ALA A 56 -2.34 11.41 -0.96
N VAL A 57 -1.29 10.78 -0.43
CA VAL A 57 -1.18 10.33 0.97
C VAL A 57 0.05 10.94 1.64
N THR A 58 -0.06 11.16 2.94
CA THR A 58 1.06 11.56 3.80
C THR A 58 1.61 10.36 4.58
N VAL A 59 2.76 10.56 5.24
CA VAL A 59 3.30 9.60 6.23
C VAL A 59 2.26 9.27 7.30
N TYR A 60 1.53 10.28 7.80
CA TYR A 60 0.51 10.09 8.84
C TYR A 60 -0.69 9.26 8.36
N ASP A 61 -1.08 9.41 7.10
CA ASP A 61 -2.18 8.63 6.51
C ASP A 61 -1.81 7.15 6.45
N VAL A 62 -0.62 6.84 5.90
CA VAL A 62 -0.13 5.48 5.74
C VAL A 62 0.12 4.83 7.11
N GLU A 63 0.81 5.54 8.01
CA GLU A 63 1.02 5.08 9.40
C GLU A 63 -0.32 4.84 10.12
N GLY A 64 -1.29 5.74 9.93
CA GLY A 64 -2.61 5.62 10.56
C GLY A 64 -3.40 4.41 10.05
N VAL A 65 -3.33 4.09 8.75
CA VAL A 65 -3.92 2.85 8.21
C VAL A 65 -3.21 1.64 8.81
N TRP A 66 -1.88 1.62 8.77
CA TRP A 66 -1.09 0.50 9.27
C TRP A 66 -1.33 0.21 10.76
N MET A 67 -1.26 1.25 11.60
CA MET A 67 -1.47 1.15 13.05
C MET A 67 -2.85 0.58 13.39
N ARG A 68 -3.89 0.89 12.61
CA ARG A 68 -5.24 0.35 12.84
C ARG A 68 -5.34 -1.16 12.63
N HIS A 69 -4.48 -1.74 11.79
CA HIS A 69 -4.53 -3.17 11.46
C HIS A 69 -3.53 -3.99 12.24
N PHE A 70 -2.30 -3.50 12.38
CA PHE A 70 -1.23 -4.23 13.07
C PHE A 70 -1.01 -3.80 14.52
N SER A 71 -1.60 -2.69 14.97
CA SER A 71 -1.33 -2.10 16.30
C SER A 71 0.17 -1.85 16.55
N GLU A 72 0.94 -1.66 15.48
CA GLU A 72 2.37 -1.41 15.48
C GLU A 72 2.69 -0.20 14.59
N SER A 73 3.80 0.48 14.89
CA SER A 73 4.25 1.60 14.05
C SER A 73 5.04 1.10 12.84
N LEU A 74 4.57 1.45 11.63
CA LEU A 74 5.31 1.15 10.41
C LEU A 74 6.59 1.98 10.36
N VAL A 75 6.52 3.26 10.72
CA VAL A 75 7.68 4.15 10.79
C VAL A 75 8.79 3.59 11.68
N LEU A 76 8.45 3.09 12.87
CA LEU A 76 9.44 2.47 13.76
C LEU A 76 10.01 1.17 13.19
N ARG A 77 9.20 0.41 12.43
CA ARG A 77 9.59 -0.87 11.84
C ARG A 77 10.53 -0.72 10.65
N ILE A 78 10.22 0.17 9.70
CA ILE A 78 11.00 0.32 8.46
C ILE A 78 11.97 1.51 8.48
N GLY A 79 11.81 2.43 9.44
CA GLY A 79 12.59 3.65 9.57
C GLY A 79 12.07 4.81 8.69
N VAL A 80 12.39 6.04 9.12
CA VAL A 80 11.89 7.29 8.52
C VAL A 80 12.22 7.41 7.03
N THR A 81 13.43 7.05 6.62
CA THR A 81 13.85 7.15 5.21
C THR A 81 13.05 6.22 4.31
N ARG A 82 12.84 4.96 4.71
CA ARG A 82 12.04 4.01 3.94
C ARG A 82 10.57 4.40 3.93
N MET A 83 10.06 4.96 5.02
CA MET A 83 8.70 5.50 5.05
C MET A 83 8.50 6.64 4.05
N ALA A 84 9.45 7.57 3.96
CA ALA A 84 9.37 8.65 2.97
C ALA A 84 9.34 8.09 1.54
N GLN A 85 10.24 7.14 1.23
CA GLN A 85 10.29 6.47 -0.08
C GLN A 85 8.99 5.71 -0.40
N LEU A 86 8.39 5.06 0.61
CA LEU A 86 7.09 4.39 0.46
C LEU A 86 6.01 5.39 0.06
N VAL A 87 5.92 6.52 0.76
CA VAL A 87 4.92 7.57 0.47
C VAL A 87 5.09 8.13 -0.94
N ASP A 88 6.33 8.38 -1.37
CA ASP A 88 6.62 8.83 -2.73
C ASP A 88 6.11 7.82 -3.78
N GLN A 89 6.42 6.53 -3.61
CA GLN A 89 5.97 5.46 -4.52
C GLN A 89 4.45 5.32 -4.58
N LEU A 90 3.76 5.48 -3.44
CA LEU A 90 2.30 5.45 -3.38
C LEU A 90 1.67 6.65 -4.11
N ASN A 91 2.27 7.83 -4.01
CA ASN A 91 1.78 9.03 -4.67
C ASN A 91 2.03 9.02 -6.19
N ASP A 92 3.14 8.43 -6.64
CA ASP A 92 3.41 8.19 -8.07
C ASP A 92 2.38 7.22 -8.68
N THR A 93 2.00 6.21 -7.90
CA THR A 93 0.97 5.24 -8.28
C THR A 93 -0.39 5.90 -8.51
N GLY A 94 -0.79 6.82 -7.63
CA GLY A 94 -2.05 7.58 -7.75
C GLY A 94 -2.05 8.60 -8.89
N SER A 95 -0.89 9.10 -9.29
CA SER A 95 -0.75 10.08 -10.38
C SER A 95 -0.91 9.45 -11.77
N SER A 96 -0.52 8.19 -11.94
CA SER A 96 -0.67 7.41 -13.18
C SER A 96 -2.13 6.99 -13.47
N ALA A 97 -3.04 7.18 -12.52
CA ALA A 97 -4.45 6.82 -12.64
C ALA A 97 -5.36 7.96 -13.16
N ARG A 98 -4.79 9.14 -13.48
CA ARG A 98 -5.50 10.31 -14.02
C ARG A 98 -5.32 10.46 -15.54
#